data_AF-A0A356L6W5-F1
#
_entry.id   AF-A0A356L6W5-F1
#
_cell.length_a   1.000
_cell.length_b   1.000
_cell.length_c   1.000
_cell.angle_alpha   90.00
_cell.angle_beta   90.00
_cell.angle_gamma   90.00
#
_symmetry.space_group_name_H-M   'P 1'
#
loop_
_entity.id
_entity.type
_entity.pdbx_description
1 polymer ?
#
loop_
_entity_poly.entity_id
_entity_poly.type
_entity_poly.pdbx_seq_one_letter_code
_entity_poly.pdbx_strand_id
1 'polypeptide(L)'
;MIRLETNYRSTPNILGAANSLIRHNQGRLGKDLRTATNSNAGEPVYVLTLPSDWDEVRIIADTIMRRGGGVPYSDFAVLIRAGSLSRLFEEEFTSRGIPYKLVGATKFYDRAEIRDAIAYLRLLVYPFDDMSFTRIIGKPRRGFGPSAIAKFRAHGTNLMDGLRAAQLSGKQGAAATEFLSAFDFDWAGMHPMDAARTILEKSGYINYWRTSKDTDAGERLDNIRELITNVIAKYDTLPDFLEHAALMTADDNDNDAAPVIDAVSIMTIHAAKGLEFNTVFLPAWEDGIFPNDMAIDGGGLEEERRLAYVAITRARRRAIISNAMSRMVFGSRQYNSPSRFITEMDNHFLDFQGGGPRNIRTSTAPRPSYTARRPTPQSTAPKSVVGRLVSHADMGRGVVIEDAGNILTVAFRTRGIKKVARDYLEFVD
;
A
#
# COMPACT_ATOMS: atom_id res chain seq x y z
N MET A 1 -27.42 -25.78 -28.58
CA MET A 1 -26.65 -24.69 -27.92
C MET A 1 -27.64 -23.67 -27.38
N ILE A 2 -27.73 -23.49 -26.06
CA ILE A 2 -28.62 -22.50 -25.44
C ILE A 2 -27.81 -21.22 -25.23
N ARG A 3 -28.30 -20.07 -25.71
CA ARG A 3 -27.65 -18.77 -25.54
C ARG A 3 -28.38 -17.95 -24.47
N LEU A 4 -27.72 -17.70 -23.34
CA LEU A 4 -28.25 -16.85 -22.27
C LEU A 4 -27.92 -15.39 -22.52
N GLU A 5 -28.77 -14.67 -23.24
CA GLU A 5 -28.50 -13.27 -23.66
C GLU A 5 -29.08 -12.23 -22.70
N THR A 6 -29.92 -12.64 -21.74
CA THR A 6 -30.56 -11.70 -20.81
C THR A 6 -29.71 -11.51 -19.54
N ASN A 7 -29.41 -10.26 -19.20
CA ASN A 7 -28.78 -9.83 -17.97
C ASN A 7 -29.86 -9.31 -17.00
N TYR A 8 -29.88 -9.87 -15.78
CA TYR A 8 -30.83 -9.50 -14.72
C TYR A 8 -30.17 -8.70 -13.57
N ARG A 9 -28.88 -8.39 -13.71
CA ARG A 9 -28.06 -7.79 -12.65
C ARG A 9 -27.91 -6.29 -12.80
N SER A 10 -27.37 -5.88 -13.95
CA SER A 10 -26.89 -4.52 -14.20
C SER A 10 -27.96 -3.71 -14.92
N THR A 11 -28.00 -2.40 -14.63
CA THR A 11 -28.88 -1.48 -15.36
C THR A 11 -28.50 -1.38 -16.84
N PRO A 12 -29.44 -0.95 -17.71
CA PRO A 12 -29.18 -0.76 -19.13
C PRO A 12 -28.00 0.17 -19.43
N ASN A 13 -27.78 1.24 -18.66
CA ASN A 13 -26.63 2.13 -18.88
C ASN A 13 -25.29 1.44 -18.59
N ILE A 14 -25.19 0.72 -17.46
CA ILE A 14 -23.98 -0.05 -17.11
C ILE A 14 -23.70 -1.12 -18.16
N LEU A 15 -24.74 -1.87 -18.57
CA LEU A 15 -24.59 -2.93 -19.56
C LEU A 15 -24.28 -2.37 -20.95
N GLY A 16 -24.85 -1.23 -21.31
CA GLY A 16 -24.58 -0.49 -22.55
C GLY A 16 -23.11 -0.08 -22.64
N ALA A 17 -22.58 0.57 -21.60
CA ALA A 17 -21.18 0.93 -21.50
C ALA A 17 -20.27 -0.30 -21.65
N ALA A 18 -20.50 -1.37 -20.86
CA ALA A 18 -19.72 -2.59 -20.95
C ALA A 18 -19.78 -3.26 -22.34
N ASN A 19 -20.98 -3.35 -22.94
CA ASN A 19 -21.14 -3.93 -24.27
C ASN A 19 -20.42 -3.11 -25.34
N SER A 20 -20.45 -1.78 -25.26
CA SER A 20 -19.74 -0.90 -26.21
C SER A 20 -18.23 -1.12 -26.15
N LEU A 21 -17.68 -1.28 -24.94
CA LEU A 21 -16.27 -1.61 -24.73
C LEU A 21 -15.90 -2.93 -25.40
N ILE A 22 -16.55 -4.04 -25.01
CA ILE A 22 -16.14 -5.39 -25.45
C ILE A 22 -16.34 -5.66 -26.95
N ARG A 23 -17.12 -4.83 -27.67
CA ARG A 23 -17.25 -4.90 -29.14
C ARG A 23 -15.92 -4.65 -29.87
N HIS A 24 -14.96 -4.00 -29.23
CA HIS A 24 -13.63 -3.76 -29.80
C HIS A 24 -12.75 -5.02 -29.88
N ASN A 25 -13.12 -6.13 -29.22
CA ASN A 25 -12.43 -7.41 -29.39
C ASN A 25 -12.84 -8.08 -30.70
N GLN A 26 -11.87 -8.41 -31.56
CA GLN A 26 -12.08 -9.07 -32.84
C GLN A 26 -12.31 -10.58 -32.66
N GLY A 27 -11.68 -11.21 -31.67
CA GLY A 27 -11.81 -12.65 -31.37
C GLY A 27 -13.10 -13.05 -30.64
N ARG A 28 -14.17 -12.23 -30.68
CA ARG A 28 -15.40 -12.46 -29.89
C ARG A 28 -16.43 -13.27 -30.67
N LEU A 29 -17.10 -14.20 -29.99
CA LEU A 29 -18.24 -15.00 -30.51
C LEU A 29 -19.54 -14.18 -30.76
N GLY A 30 -19.47 -12.85 -30.90
CA GLY A 30 -20.58 -12.01 -31.37
C GLY A 30 -21.83 -11.95 -30.49
N LYS A 31 -21.74 -12.17 -29.17
CA LYS A 31 -22.90 -12.16 -28.26
C LYS A 31 -22.96 -10.87 -27.44
N ASP A 32 -24.02 -10.09 -27.62
CA ASP A 32 -24.35 -8.99 -26.70
C ASP A 32 -25.34 -9.45 -25.63
N LEU A 33 -25.12 -9.02 -24.40
CA LEU A 33 -26.11 -9.16 -23.35
C LEU A 33 -27.13 -8.03 -23.44
N ARG A 34 -28.41 -8.34 -23.27
CA ARG A 34 -29.52 -7.37 -23.18
C ARG A 34 -30.07 -7.40 -21.77
N THR A 35 -30.49 -6.27 -21.22
CA THR A 35 -31.17 -6.25 -19.93
C THR A 35 -32.54 -6.92 -20.01
N ALA A 36 -33.07 -7.36 -18.87
CA ALA A 36 -34.43 -7.86 -18.77
C ALA A 36 -35.46 -6.80 -19.24
N THR A 37 -36.57 -7.25 -19.83
CA THR A 37 -37.66 -6.40 -20.30
C THR A 37 -38.18 -5.49 -19.18
N ASN A 38 -38.49 -4.23 -19.50
CA ASN A 38 -38.95 -3.19 -18.55
C ASN A 38 -37.93 -2.74 -17.48
N SER A 39 -36.63 -2.98 -17.68
CA SER A 39 -35.60 -2.43 -16.78
C SER A 39 -35.51 -0.90 -16.94
N ASN A 40 -35.52 -0.15 -15.82
CA ASN A 40 -35.17 1.27 -15.81
C ASN A 40 -33.70 1.43 -16.24
N ALA A 41 -33.42 2.40 -17.13
CA ALA A 41 -32.07 2.72 -17.64
C ALA A 41 -31.02 2.88 -16.52
N GLY A 42 -31.45 3.33 -15.34
CA GLY A 42 -30.58 3.57 -14.19
C GLY A 42 -29.70 4.80 -14.38
N GLU A 43 -28.76 4.98 -13.46
CA GLU A 43 -27.78 6.07 -13.53
C GLU A 43 -26.74 5.81 -14.64
N PRO A 44 -26.15 6.86 -15.24
CA PRO A 44 -25.00 6.70 -16.13
C PRO A 44 -23.80 6.13 -15.36
N VAL A 45 -22.81 5.61 -16.10
CA VAL A 45 -21.51 5.29 -15.52
C VAL A 45 -20.75 6.59 -15.31
N TYR A 46 -20.43 6.93 -14.06
CA TYR A 46 -19.68 8.15 -13.76
C TYR A 46 -18.20 7.97 -14.06
N VAL A 47 -17.57 8.96 -14.68
CA VAL A 47 -16.13 8.98 -14.97
C VAL A 47 -15.51 10.18 -14.27
N LEU A 48 -14.63 9.94 -13.30
CA LEU A 48 -13.97 10.97 -12.49
C LEU A 48 -12.50 11.13 -12.86
N THR A 49 -12.10 12.35 -13.23
CA THR A 49 -10.68 12.69 -13.37
C THR A 49 -10.24 13.58 -12.21
N LEU A 50 -9.28 13.08 -11.43
CA LEU A 50 -8.86 13.67 -10.16
C LEU A 50 -7.36 14.04 -10.18
N PRO A 51 -6.91 15.04 -9.40
CA PRO A 51 -5.52 15.51 -9.49
C PRO A 51 -4.47 14.50 -9.05
N SER A 52 -4.77 13.71 -8.00
CA SER A 52 -3.86 12.72 -7.45
C SER A 52 -4.54 11.40 -7.07
N ASP A 53 -3.74 10.36 -6.88
CA ASP A 53 -4.14 9.08 -6.30
C ASP A 53 -4.74 9.24 -4.89
N TRP A 54 -4.20 10.15 -4.09
CA TRP A 54 -4.76 10.49 -2.78
C TRP A 54 -6.14 11.15 -2.88
N ASP A 55 -6.35 12.04 -3.87
CA ASP A 55 -7.67 12.64 -4.12
C ASP A 55 -8.68 11.60 -4.59
N GLU A 56 -8.24 10.63 -5.39
CA GLU A 56 -9.05 9.48 -5.82
C GLU A 56 -9.58 8.68 -4.62
N VAL A 57 -8.69 8.28 -3.72
CA VAL A 57 -9.09 7.52 -2.54
C VAL A 57 -9.99 8.37 -1.63
N ARG A 58 -9.68 9.66 -1.42
CA ARG A 58 -10.51 10.58 -0.62
C ARG A 58 -11.93 10.70 -1.14
N ILE A 59 -12.11 10.90 -2.44
CA ILE A 59 -13.43 11.05 -3.04
C ILE A 59 -14.24 9.76 -2.94
N ILE A 60 -13.60 8.60 -3.08
CA ILE A 60 -14.25 7.31 -2.88
C ILE A 60 -14.68 7.16 -1.41
N ALA A 61 -13.80 7.44 -0.45
CA ALA A 61 -14.12 7.42 0.97
C ALA A 61 -15.25 8.40 1.33
N ASP A 62 -15.19 9.64 0.85
CA ASP A 62 -16.24 10.66 1.02
C ASP A 62 -17.59 10.18 0.48
N THR A 63 -17.59 9.55 -0.70
CA THR A 63 -18.81 9.02 -1.32
C THR A 63 -19.44 7.93 -0.46
N ILE A 64 -18.62 7.03 0.09
CA ILE A 64 -19.06 5.95 0.98
C ILE A 64 -19.55 6.52 2.32
N MET A 65 -18.87 7.53 2.89
CA MET A 65 -19.30 8.16 4.14
C MET A 65 -20.60 8.93 4.00
N ARG A 66 -20.85 9.53 2.83
CA ARG A 66 -22.13 10.21 2.50
C ARG A 66 -23.28 9.26 2.18
N ARG A 67 -23.10 7.94 2.37
CA ARG A 67 -24.19 6.97 2.21
C ARG A 67 -25.40 7.42 3.04
N GLY A 68 -26.58 7.41 2.44
CA GLY A 68 -27.81 7.73 3.16
C GLY A 68 -28.01 6.74 4.33
N GLY A 69 -28.70 7.18 5.38
CA GLY A 69 -29.06 6.30 6.49
C GLY A 69 -29.74 5.03 5.97
N GLY A 70 -29.22 3.86 6.34
CA GLY A 70 -29.76 2.55 5.94
C GLY A 70 -29.06 1.87 4.74
N VAL A 71 -28.09 2.51 4.08
CA VAL A 71 -27.25 1.82 3.07
C VAL A 71 -26.08 1.12 3.79
N PRO A 72 -25.96 -0.22 3.71
CA PRO A 72 -24.89 -0.97 4.35
C PRO A 72 -23.55 -0.76 3.63
N TYR A 73 -22.42 -0.81 4.34
CA TYR A 73 -21.09 -0.76 3.72
C TYR A 73 -20.84 -1.94 2.75
N SER A 74 -21.46 -3.09 3.00
CA SER A 74 -21.41 -4.29 2.15
C SER A 74 -22.02 -4.10 0.76
N ASP A 75 -22.77 -3.01 0.52
CA ASP A 75 -23.26 -2.65 -0.81
C ASP A 75 -22.17 -2.06 -1.72
N PHE A 76 -21.02 -1.70 -1.16
CA PHE A 76 -19.92 -1.04 -1.87
C PHE A 76 -18.75 -2.00 -2.09
N ALA A 77 -18.18 -1.94 -3.30
CA ALA A 77 -16.92 -2.58 -3.62
C ALA A 77 -15.95 -1.64 -4.34
N VAL A 78 -14.66 -1.79 -4.05
CA VAL A 78 -13.56 -1.13 -4.76
C VAL A 78 -12.79 -2.21 -5.51
N LEU A 79 -12.81 -2.17 -6.85
CA LEU A 79 -12.15 -3.17 -7.68
C LEU A 79 -10.86 -2.60 -8.26
N ILE A 80 -9.72 -3.10 -7.78
CA ILE A 80 -8.39 -2.65 -8.19
C ILE A 80 -7.78 -3.59 -9.24
N ARG A 81 -6.95 -3.07 -10.14
CA ARG A 81 -6.25 -3.90 -11.14
C ARG A 81 -5.05 -4.65 -10.55
N ALA A 82 -4.32 -4.03 -9.61
CA ALA A 82 -3.13 -4.58 -8.98
C ALA A 82 -3.24 -4.53 -7.45
N GLY A 83 -2.72 -5.55 -6.76
CA GLY A 83 -2.79 -5.65 -5.30
C GLY A 83 -2.09 -4.51 -4.57
N SER A 84 -1.06 -3.90 -5.16
CA SER A 84 -0.36 -2.73 -4.62
C SER A 84 -1.25 -1.50 -4.43
N LEU A 85 -2.34 -1.36 -5.21
CA LEU A 85 -3.25 -0.22 -5.12
C LEU A 85 -4.15 -0.26 -3.88
N SER A 86 -4.32 -1.43 -3.24
CA SER A 86 -5.18 -1.57 -2.04
C SER A 86 -4.69 -0.71 -0.87
N ARG A 87 -3.37 -0.54 -0.71
CA ARG A 87 -2.76 0.11 0.46
C ARG A 87 -3.37 1.48 0.77
N LEU A 88 -3.51 2.35 -0.23
CA LEU A 88 -4.05 3.70 0.00
C LEU A 88 -5.50 3.66 0.48
N PHE A 89 -6.31 2.73 -0.03
CA PHE A 89 -7.68 2.52 0.44
C PHE A 89 -7.71 1.99 1.86
N GLU A 90 -6.84 1.03 2.19
CA GLU A 90 -6.71 0.50 3.55
C GLU A 90 -6.37 1.63 4.54
N GLU A 91 -5.33 2.43 4.24
CA GLU A 91 -4.92 3.56 5.09
C GLU A 91 -6.04 4.58 5.29
N GLU A 92 -6.72 5.00 4.21
CA GLU A 92 -7.79 6.00 4.30
C GLU A 92 -9.05 5.46 4.97
N PHE A 93 -9.39 4.19 4.75
CA PHE A 93 -10.56 3.58 5.38
C PHE A 93 -10.33 3.35 6.88
N THR A 94 -9.15 2.86 7.28
CA THR A 94 -8.77 2.76 8.69
C THR A 94 -8.78 4.13 9.37
N SER A 95 -8.16 5.14 8.77
CA SER A 95 -8.07 6.48 9.37
C SER A 95 -9.43 7.15 9.58
N ARG A 96 -10.42 6.81 8.75
CA ARG A 96 -11.80 7.33 8.82
C ARG A 96 -12.79 6.41 9.53
N GLY A 97 -12.35 5.25 10.01
CA GLY A 97 -13.23 4.26 10.63
C GLY A 97 -14.28 3.68 9.66
N ILE A 98 -13.94 3.56 8.37
CA ILE A 98 -14.75 2.87 7.36
C ILE A 98 -14.42 1.38 7.45
N PRO A 99 -15.35 0.50 7.87
CA PRO A 99 -15.08 -0.93 7.91
C PRO A 99 -14.85 -1.46 6.50
N TYR A 100 -13.77 -2.23 6.32
CA TYR A 100 -13.45 -2.84 5.04
C TYR A 100 -12.95 -4.27 5.20
N LYS A 101 -13.02 -5.03 4.11
CA LYS A 101 -12.44 -6.36 3.99
C LYS A 101 -11.73 -6.53 2.66
N LEU A 102 -10.66 -7.31 2.66
CA LEU A 102 -9.99 -7.73 1.44
C LEU A 102 -10.52 -9.11 1.00
N VAL A 103 -10.95 -9.21 -0.26
CA VAL A 103 -11.44 -10.48 -0.82
C VAL A 103 -10.40 -11.05 -1.79
N GLY A 104 -9.94 -12.26 -1.51
CA GLY A 104 -8.92 -12.93 -2.32
C GLY A 104 -7.54 -12.26 -2.25
N ALA A 105 -7.30 -11.44 -1.23
CA ALA A 105 -6.03 -10.76 -0.99
C ALA A 105 -5.74 -10.69 0.51
N THR A 106 -4.47 -10.51 0.87
CA THR A 106 -4.03 -10.23 2.25
C THR A 106 -3.82 -8.74 2.43
N LYS A 107 -4.11 -8.21 3.64
CA LYS A 107 -3.82 -6.82 4.00
C LYS A 107 -2.38 -6.49 3.70
N PHE A 108 -2.13 -5.25 3.30
CA PHE A 108 -0.79 -4.83 2.91
C PHE A 108 0.28 -5.20 3.95
N TYR A 109 0.03 -4.90 5.23
CA TYR A 109 0.94 -5.21 6.34
C TYR A 109 0.99 -6.69 6.74
N ASP A 110 0.05 -7.51 6.25
CA ASP A 110 0.00 -8.94 6.55
C ASP A 110 0.72 -9.82 5.55
N ARG A 111 1.02 -9.26 4.37
CA ARG A 111 1.75 -9.95 3.31
C ARG A 111 3.07 -10.48 3.83
N ALA A 112 3.40 -11.71 3.46
CA ALA A 112 4.57 -12.41 4.00
C ALA A 112 5.87 -11.61 3.76
N GLU A 113 6.01 -11.03 2.57
CA GLU A 113 7.16 -10.22 2.18
C GLU A 113 7.24 -8.89 2.91
N ILE A 114 6.09 -8.28 3.22
CA ILE A 114 6.03 -7.03 3.99
C ILE A 114 6.38 -7.28 5.45
N ARG A 115 5.81 -8.33 6.06
CA ARG A 115 6.16 -8.74 7.43
C ARG A 115 7.63 -9.16 7.56
N ASP A 116 8.18 -9.84 6.55
CA ASP A 116 9.61 -10.17 6.52
C ASP A 116 10.47 -8.90 6.42
N ALA A 117 10.11 -7.95 5.53
CA ALA A 117 10.81 -6.68 5.41
C ALA A 117 10.76 -5.85 6.71
N ILE A 118 9.58 -5.76 7.34
CA ILE A 118 9.42 -5.11 8.65
C ILE A 118 10.27 -5.80 9.72
N ALA A 119 10.36 -7.13 9.73
CA ALA A 119 11.22 -7.85 10.68
C ALA A 119 12.72 -7.56 10.50
N TYR A 120 13.20 -7.36 9.26
CA TYR A 120 14.56 -6.85 9.02
C TYR A 120 14.77 -5.46 9.64
N LEU A 121 13.81 -4.54 9.43
CA LEU A 121 13.86 -3.18 9.98
C LEU A 121 13.75 -3.17 11.51
N ARG A 122 12.93 -4.05 12.07
CA ARG A 122 12.79 -4.22 13.52
C ARG A 122 14.10 -4.69 14.13
N LEU A 123 14.79 -5.66 13.56
CA LEU A 123 16.09 -6.09 14.07
C LEU A 123 17.18 -5.05 13.93
N LEU A 124 17.07 -4.18 12.93
CA LEU A 124 17.97 -3.06 12.76
C LEU A 124 17.85 -2.06 13.93
N VAL A 125 16.62 -1.79 14.40
CA VAL A 125 16.36 -0.85 15.51
C VAL A 125 16.42 -1.53 16.89
N TYR A 126 15.93 -2.77 16.98
CA TYR A 126 15.76 -3.57 18.20
C TYR A 126 16.47 -4.93 18.03
N PRO A 127 17.81 -5.00 18.20
CA PRO A 127 18.57 -6.24 18.01
C PRO A 127 18.16 -7.42 18.92
N PHE A 128 17.45 -7.11 20.01
CA PHE A 128 16.95 -8.09 20.97
C PHE A 128 15.59 -8.70 20.59
N ASP A 129 15.02 -8.33 19.44
CA ASP A 129 13.73 -8.89 18.97
C ASP A 129 13.91 -10.30 18.39
N ASP A 130 13.93 -11.29 19.29
CA ASP A 130 14.05 -12.71 18.94
C ASP A 130 12.93 -13.22 18.02
N MET A 131 11.74 -12.60 18.05
CA MET A 131 10.63 -12.98 17.17
C MET A 131 10.92 -12.56 15.73
N SER A 132 11.34 -11.30 15.53
CA SER A 132 11.78 -10.81 14.23
C SER A 132 12.99 -11.58 13.72
N PHE A 133 13.98 -11.87 14.59
CA PHE A 133 15.13 -12.70 14.25
C PHE A 133 14.72 -14.07 13.70
N THR A 134 13.89 -14.79 14.45
CA THR A 134 13.43 -16.13 14.09
C THR A 134 12.69 -16.13 12.75
N ARG A 135 11.94 -15.05 12.45
CA ARG A 135 11.22 -14.90 11.19
C ARG A 135 12.14 -14.81 9.97
N ILE A 136 13.22 -14.02 10.06
CA ILE A 136 14.03 -13.66 8.88
C ILE A 136 15.33 -14.45 8.72
N ILE A 137 15.84 -15.07 9.78
CA ILE A 137 17.13 -15.78 9.75
C ILE A 137 17.16 -16.90 8.67
N GLY A 138 16.00 -17.51 8.39
CA GLY A 138 15.82 -18.52 7.36
C GLY A 138 15.49 -18.01 5.95
N LYS A 139 15.36 -16.69 5.74
CA LYS A 139 14.96 -16.09 4.44
C LYS A 139 15.86 -14.92 4.03
N PRO A 140 16.68 -15.05 2.97
CA PRO A 140 17.00 -16.26 2.20
C PRO A 140 17.51 -17.44 3.03
N ARG A 141 17.46 -18.66 2.45
CA ARG A 141 17.90 -19.89 3.13
C ARG A 141 19.38 -19.83 3.49
N ARG A 142 19.67 -19.76 4.79
CA ARG A 142 21.04 -19.70 5.35
C ARG A 142 21.50 -20.98 6.06
N GLY A 143 20.65 -22.01 6.12
CA GLY A 143 21.00 -23.29 6.76
C GLY A 143 20.97 -23.27 8.29
N PHE A 144 20.26 -22.31 8.89
CA PHE A 144 20.00 -22.24 10.32
C PHE A 144 18.69 -22.95 10.67
N GLY A 145 18.79 -24.21 11.11
CA GLY A 145 17.67 -24.98 11.62
C GLY A 145 17.44 -24.81 13.13
N PRO A 146 16.47 -25.52 13.74
CA PRO A 146 16.14 -25.41 15.16
C PRO A 146 17.35 -25.62 16.10
N SER A 147 18.27 -26.53 15.75
CA SER A 147 19.49 -26.78 16.53
C SER A 147 20.46 -25.60 16.53
N ALA A 148 20.56 -24.85 15.42
CA ALA A 148 21.36 -23.64 15.36
C ALA A 148 20.76 -22.53 16.23
N ILE A 149 19.43 -22.37 16.20
CA ILE A 149 18.72 -21.41 17.06
C ILE A 149 18.95 -21.73 18.55
N ALA A 150 18.85 -23.00 18.94
CA ALA A 150 19.18 -23.44 20.30
C ALA A 150 20.63 -23.10 20.69
N LYS A 151 21.59 -23.30 19.77
CA LYS A 151 22.98 -22.90 19.99
C LYS A 151 23.12 -21.39 20.20
N PHE A 152 22.44 -20.56 19.42
CA PHE A 152 22.48 -19.10 19.60
C PHE A 152 21.95 -18.68 20.96
N ARG A 153 20.80 -19.21 21.39
CA ARG A 153 20.23 -18.93 22.73
C ARG A 153 21.19 -19.29 23.88
N ALA A 154 22.02 -20.32 23.71
CA ALA A 154 22.99 -20.71 24.72
C ALA A 154 24.21 -19.77 24.83
N HIS A 155 24.46 -18.92 23.83
CA HIS A 155 25.66 -18.08 23.74
C HIS A 155 25.38 -16.57 23.92
N GLY A 156 24.13 -16.15 24.10
CA GLY A 156 23.78 -14.73 24.25
C GLY A 156 22.44 -14.53 24.97
N THR A 157 22.19 -13.31 25.42
CA THR A 157 20.93 -12.92 26.08
C THR A 157 19.75 -12.81 25.11
N ASN A 158 20.04 -12.66 23.83
CA ASN A 158 19.12 -12.69 22.70
C ASN A 158 19.78 -13.43 21.52
N LEU A 159 19.01 -13.74 20.49
CA LEU A 159 19.46 -14.52 19.34
C LEU A 159 20.52 -13.81 18.49
N MET A 160 20.49 -12.47 18.40
CA MET A 160 21.46 -11.70 17.63
C MET A 160 22.84 -11.73 18.29
N ASP A 161 22.90 -11.48 19.59
CA ASP A 161 24.14 -11.60 20.37
C ASP A 161 24.62 -13.06 20.41
N GLY A 162 23.68 -14.00 20.53
CA GLY A 162 23.94 -15.44 20.45
C GLY A 162 24.58 -15.86 19.12
N LEU A 163 24.11 -15.32 18.00
CA LEU A 163 24.69 -15.56 16.67
C LEU A 163 26.11 -15.00 16.58
N ARG A 164 26.36 -13.79 17.11
CA ARG A 164 27.69 -13.16 17.13
C ARG A 164 28.68 -13.95 17.99
N ALA A 165 28.22 -14.48 19.13
CA ALA A 165 29.06 -15.21 20.07
C ALA A 165 29.24 -16.69 19.70
N ALA A 166 28.28 -17.28 18.98
CA ALA A 166 28.39 -18.66 18.52
C ALA A 166 29.56 -18.79 17.54
N GLN A 167 30.65 -19.42 18.00
CA GLN A 167 31.76 -19.78 17.12
C GLN A 167 31.27 -20.83 16.11
N LEU A 168 30.86 -20.35 14.94
CA LEU A 168 30.39 -21.14 13.81
C LEU A 168 31.53 -21.33 12.80
N SER A 169 31.58 -22.49 12.16
CA SER A 169 32.58 -22.82 11.13
C SER A 169 31.92 -23.29 9.83
N GLY A 170 32.70 -23.35 8.76
CA GLY A 170 32.24 -23.80 7.44
C GLY A 170 31.12 -22.93 6.86
N LYS A 171 30.13 -23.58 6.22
CA LYS A 171 29.03 -22.90 5.53
C LYS A 171 28.15 -22.07 6.48
N GLN A 172 27.91 -22.54 7.70
CA GLN A 172 27.12 -21.80 8.70
C GLN A 172 27.87 -20.57 9.21
N GLY A 173 29.20 -20.65 9.37
CA GLY A 173 30.02 -19.49 9.69
C GLY A 173 29.97 -18.42 8.61
N ALA A 174 30.15 -18.81 7.34
CA ALA A 174 30.05 -17.88 6.21
C ALA A 174 28.68 -17.19 6.12
N ALA A 175 27.58 -17.95 6.26
CA ALA A 175 26.23 -17.40 6.23
C ALA A 175 25.93 -16.47 7.43
N ALA A 176 26.51 -16.75 8.60
CA ALA A 176 26.41 -15.87 9.77
C ALA A 176 27.15 -14.55 9.51
N THR A 177 28.38 -14.61 8.99
CA THR A 177 29.15 -13.42 8.65
C THR A 177 28.44 -12.56 7.60
N GLU A 178 27.90 -13.16 6.56
CA GLU A 178 27.14 -12.43 5.53
C GLU A 178 25.91 -11.75 6.15
N PHE A 179 25.12 -12.48 6.95
CA PHE A 179 23.94 -11.92 7.63
C PHE A 179 24.31 -10.78 8.57
N LEU A 180 25.30 -10.97 9.44
CA LEU A 180 25.76 -9.96 10.39
C LEU A 180 26.32 -8.73 9.67
N SER A 181 27.04 -8.91 8.55
CA SER A 181 27.57 -7.79 7.75
C SER A 181 26.48 -6.87 7.20
N ALA A 182 25.27 -7.40 7.00
CA ALA A 182 24.13 -6.58 6.62
C ALA A 182 23.73 -5.65 7.76
N PHE A 183 23.84 -6.05 9.03
CA PHE A 183 23.45 -5.22 10.20
C PHE A 183 24.60 -4.36 10.74
N ASP A 184 25.85 -4.78 10.60
CA ASP A 184 27.04 -4.07 11.08
C ASP A 184 27.46 -2.88 10.18
N PHE A 185 26.53 -2.39 9.35
CA PHE A 185 26.69 -1.18 8.55
C PHE A 185 26.47 0.08 9.39
N ASP A 186 27.01 1.22 8.96
CA ASP A 186 26.78 2.49 9.65
C ASP A 186 25.44 3.07 9.25
N TRP A 187 24.42 2.85 10.09
CA TRP A 187 23.05 3.31 9.88
C TRP A 187 22.79 4.73 10.39
N ALA A 188 23.75 5.33 11.07
CA ALA A 188 23.56 6.64 11.68
C ALA A 188 23.29 7.71 10.60
N GLY A 189 22.24 8.50 10.80
CA GLY A 189 21.88 9.60 9.91
C GLY A 189 21.28 9.18 8.55
N MET A 190 21.07 7.89 8.29
CA MET A 190 20.36 7.47 7.08
C MET A 190 18.86 7.72 7.19
N HIS A 191 18.29 8.28 6.13
CA HIS A 191 16.85 8.38 5.99
C HIS A 191 16.20 6.97 6.00
N PRO A 192 15.02 6.76 6.62
CA PRO A 192 14.42 5.44 6.77
C PRO A 192 14.25 4.67 5.45
N MET A 193 13.93 5.38 4.36
CA MET A 193 13.84 4.79 3.01
C MET A 193 15.16 4.16 2.58
N ASP A 194 16.28 4.87 2.76
CA ASP A 194 17.60 4.40 2.35
C ASP A 194 18.09 3.29 3.26
N ALA A 195 17.79 3.40 4.56
CA ALA A 195 18.04 2.35 5.52
C ALA A 195 17.33 1.04 5.10
N ALA A 196 16.04 1.14 4.76
CA ALA A 196 15.23 0.00 4.35
C ALA A 196 15.69 -0.62 3.03
N ARG A 197 15.99 0.21 2.03
CA ARG A 197 16.55 -0.27 0.75
C ARG A 197 17.87 -1.01 0.98
N THR A 198 18.76 -0.44 1.78
CA THR A 198 20.11 -0.96 1.98
C THR A 198 20.10 -2.26 2.77
N ILE A 199 19.28 -2.39 3.83
CA ILE A 199 19.25 -3.61 4.64
C ILE A 199 18.65 -4.78 3.85
N LEU A 200 17.60 -4.53 3.07
CA LEU A 200 16.94 -5.59 2.28
C LEU A 200 17.81 -6.03 1.08
N GLU A 201 18.62 -5.14 0.52
CA GLU A 201 19.59 -5.48 -0.52
C GLU A 201 20.79 -6.24 0.09
N LYS A 202 21.44 -5.69 1.12
CA LYS A 202 22.63 -6.30 1.77
C LYS A 202 22.34 -7.63 2.46
N SER A 203 21.14 -7.82 3.01
CA SER A 203 20.73 -9.11 3.56
C SER A 203 20.48 -10.18 2.49
N GLY A 204 20.43 -9.81 1.22
CA GLY A 204 20.07 -10.66 0.10
C GLY A 204 18.57 -10.90 -0.04
N TYR A 205 17.72 -10.21 0.72
CA TYR A 205 16.26 -10.40 0.68
C TYR A 205 15.63 -9.96 -0.64
N ILE A 206 16.09 -8.84 -1.22
CA ILE A 206 15.62 -8.42 -2.55
C ILE A 206 16.09 -9.40 -3.63
N ASN A 207 17.35 -9.82 -3.58
CA ASN A 207 17.91 -10.76 -4.55
C ASN A 207 17.20 -12.13 -4.48
N TYR A 208 16.85 -12.58 -3.28
CA TYR A 208 16.06 -13.79 -3.05
C TYR A 208 14.76 -13.78 -3.87
N TRP A 209 14.00 -12.69 -3.85
CA TRP A 209 12.79 -12.57 -4.65
C TRP A 209 13.07 -12.40 -6.15
N ARG A 210 14.10 -11.63 -6.54
CA ARG A 210 14.48 -11.45 -7.96
C ARG A 210 14.82 -12.78 -8.65
N THR A 211 15.47 -13.70 -7.94
CA THR A 211 15.85 -15.02 -8.48
C THR A 211 14.84 -16.12 -8.18
N SER A 212 13.72 -15.79 -7.53
CA SER A 212 12.71 -16.77 -7.15
C SER A 212 11.99 -17.31 -8.39
N LYS A 213 11.60 -18.58 -8.33
CA LYS A 213 10.72 -19.22 -9.32
C LYS A 213 9.23 -19.12 -8.95
N ASP A 214 8.92 -18.44 -7.84
CA ASP A 214 7.55 -18.15 -7.43
C ASP A 214 6.85 -17.30 -8.51
N THR A 215 5.63 -17.69 -8.89
CA THR A 215 4.84 -16.96 -9.89
C THR A 215 4.54 -15.53 -9.45
N ASP A 216 4.46 -15.32 -8.15
CA ASP A 216 4.09 -14.03 -7.55
C ASP A 216 5.32 -13.20 -7.17
N ALA A 217 6.54 -13.66 -7.52
CA ALA A 217 7.78 -12.98 -7.15
C ALA A 217 7.85 -11.53 -7.62
N GLY A 218 7.33 -11.24 -8.82
CA GLY A 218 7.22 -9.88 -9.36
C GLY A 218 6.33 -8.99 -8.49
N GLU A 219 5.12 -9.46 -8.16
CA GLU A 219 4.18 -8.72 -7.31
C GLU A 219 4.73 -8.50 -5.89
N ARG A 220 5.41 -9.50 -5.32
CA ARG A 220 6.07 -9.36 -4.01
C ARG A 220 7.17 -8.29 -4.03
N LEU A 221 7.98 -8.24 -5.09
CA LEU A 221 8.97 -7.18 -5.26
C LEU A 221 8.32 -5.80 -5.37
N ASP A 222 7.20 -5.71 -6.09
CA ASP A 222 6.44 -4.47 -6.21
C ASP A 222 5.87 -4.02 -4.86
N ASN A 223 5.38 -4.96 -4.04
CA ASN A 223 4.92 -4.69 -2.68
C ASN A 223 6.06 -4.16 -1.79
N ILE A 224 7.25 -4.76 -1.86
CA ILE A 224 8.42 -4.30 -1.10
C ILE A 224 8.85 -2.90 -1.58
N ARG A 225 8.84 -2.64 -2.89
CA ARG A 225 9.13 -1.31 -3.44
C ARG A 225 8.11 -0.28 -2.94
N GLU A 226 6.83 -0.62 -2.95
CA GLU A 226 5.74 0.21 -2.43
C GLU A 226 5.97 0.56 -0.96
N LEU A 227 6.31 -0.44 -0.13
CA LEU A 227 6.65 -0.24 1.28
C LEU A 227 7.78 0.77 1.45
N ILE A 228 8.89 0.59 0.74
CA ILE A 228 10.08 1.45 0.89
C ILE A 228 9.78 2.88 0.43
N THR A 229 9.17 3.02 -0.73
CA THR A 229 9.13 4.29 -1.47
C THR A 229 7.91 5.15 -1.18
N ASN A 230 6.79 4.54 -0.80
CA ASN A 230 5.52 5.24 -0.60
C ASN A 230 5.02 5.18 0.85
N VAL A 231 5.55 4.26 1.66
CA VAL A 231 5.21 4.16 3.10
C VAL A 231 6.35 4.69 3.94
N ILE A 232 7.50 3.99 3.95
CA ILE A 232 8.64 4.31 4.80
C ILE A 232 9.20 5.71 4.47
N ALA A 233 9.19 6.12 3.21
CA ALA A 233 9.68 7.42 2.79
C ALA A 233 8.92 8.63 3.39
N LYS A 234 7.75 8.42 4.00
CA LYS A 234 6.97 9.48 4.66
C LYS A 234 7.41 9.76 6.10
N TYR A 235 8.28 8.92 6.66
CA TYR A 235 8.70 9.00 8.06
C TYR A 235 10.12 9.53 8.17
N ASP A 236 10.35 10.38 9.17
CA ASP A 236 11.67 10.94 9.46
C ASP A 236 12.58 9.91 10.14
N THR A 237 12.02 8.97 10.92
CA THR A 237 12.77 7.92 11.62
C THR A 237 12.18 6.52 11.43
N LEU A 238 13.05 5.49 11.50
CA LEU A 238 12.61 4.09 11.44
C LEU A 238 11.69 3.70 12.62
N PRO A 239 11.97 4.11 13.88
CA PRO A 239 11.05 3.90 14.99
C PRO A 239 9.63 4.41 14.73
N ASP A 240 9.45 5.62 14.18
CA ASP A 240 8.12 6.18 13.90
C ASP A 240 7.35 5.33 12.89
N PHE A 241 8.04 4.89 11.83
CA PHE A 241 7.48 3.96 10.85
C PHE A 241 7.08 2.63 11.51
N LEU A 242 7.93 2.08 12.38
CA LEU A 242 7.67 0.81 13.06
C LEU A 242 6.49 0.88 14.03
N GLU A 243 6.28 2.02 14.69
CA GLU A 243 5.10 2.28 15.52
C GLU A 243 3.83 2.31 14.65
N HIS A 244 3.85 3.05 13.54
CA HIS A 244 2.73 3.05 12.60
C HIS A 244 2.43 1.64 12.06
N ALA A 245 3.46 0.90 11.65
CA ALA A 245 3.29 -0.47 11.17
C ALA A 245 2.68 -1.39 12.24
N ALA A 246 3.06 -1.22 13.51
CA ALA A 246 2.46 -1.96 14.62
C ALA A 246 0.97 -1.65 14.77
N LEU A 247 0.58 -0.37 14.71
CA LEU A 247 -0.83 0.05 14.76
C LEU A 247 -1.66 -0.56 13.63
N MET A 248 -1.13 -0.54 12.39
CA MET A 248 -1.82 -1.12 11.23
C MET A 248 -1.99 -2.65 11.31
N THR A 249 -1.17 -3.33 12.11
CA THR A 249 -1.29 -4.78 12.37
C THR A 249 -2.08 -5.13 13.64
N ALA A 250 -2.29 -4.17 14.54
CA ALA A 250 -2.92 -4.41 15.84
C ALA A 250 -4.44 -4.62 15.73
N ASP A 251 -5.07 -4.05 14.70
CA ASP A 251 -6.50 -4.17 14.41
C ASP A 251 -6.98 -5.62 14.14
N ASP A 252 -6.08 -6.61 14.09
CA ASP A 252 -6.41 -8.00 13.76
C ASP A 252 -6.47 -8.97 14.96
N ASN A 253 -6.08 -8.56 16.18
CA ASN A 253 -6.08 -9.47 17.32
C ASN A 253 -7.48 -9.78 17.91
N ASP A 254 -8.56 -9.21 17.35
CA ASP A 254 -9.94 -9.39 17.84
C ASP A 254 -10.89 -10.22 16.92
N ASN A 255 -10.39 -10.82 15.82
CA ASN A 255 -11.27 -11.41 14.78
C ASN A 255 -11.37 -12.95 14.73
N ASP A 256 -11.11 -13.66 15.84
CA ASP A 256 -11.38 -15.12 15.94
C ASP A 256 -12.88 -15.47 16.14
N ALA A 257 -13.79 -14.50 15.95
CA ALA A 257 -15.23 -14.77 15.86
C ALA A 257 -15.81 -14.00 14.66
N ALA A 258 -16.17 -14.71 13.59
CA ALA A 258 -16.85 -14.10 12.46
C ALA A 258 -18.30 -13.72 12.83
N PRO A 259 -18.72 -12.49 12.54
CA PRO A 259 -19.98 -12.26 11.85
C PRO A 259 -19.73 -11.55 10.51
N VAL A 260 -20.76 -11.53 9.67
CA VAL A 260 -20.78 -10.75 8.43
C VAL A 260 -20.54 -9.28 8.79
N ILE A 261 -19.30 -8.83 8.71
CA ILE A 261 -18.96 -7.42 8.93
C ILE A 261 -19.60 -6.66 7.77
N ASP A 262 -20.53 -5.77 8.11
CA ASP A 262 -21.00 -4.76 7.18
C ASP A 262 -19.81 -3.87 6.81
N ALA A 263 -19.13 -4.24 5.72
CA ALA A 263 -17.83 -3.71 5.35
C ALA A 263 -17.72 -3.55 3.83
N VAL A 264 -17.00 -2.51 3.42
CA VAL A 264 -16.66 -2.26 2.02
C VAL A 264 -15.74 -3.37 1.53
N SER A 265 -16.03 -3.95 0.36
CA SER A 265 -15.20 -5.01 -0.19
C SER A 265 -14.13 -4.45 -1.12
N ILE A 266 -12.85 -4.55 -0.74
CA ILE A 266 -11.71 -4.22 -1.60
C ILE A 266 -11.19 -5.52 -2.22
N MET A 267 -11.04 -5.59 -3.54
CA MET A 267 -10.55 -6.80 -4.20
C MET A 267 -9.98 -6.54 -5.58
N THR A 268 -9.19 -7.47 -6.10
CA THR A 268 -8.75 -7.40 -7.49
C THR A 268 -9.92 -7.66 -8.44
N ILE A 269 -9.86 -7.11 -9.65
CA ILE A 269 -10.88 -7.38 -10.70
C ILE A 269 -11.06 -8.88 -10.95
N HIS A 270 -9.97 -9.67 -10.87
CA HIS A 270 -10.00 -11.12 -11.00
C HIS A 270 -10.80 -11.79 -9.87
N ALA A 271 -10.57 -11.38 -8.63
CA ALA A 271 -11.27 -11.91 -7.46
C ALA A 271 -12.76 -11.56 -7.44
N ALA A 272 -13.17 -10.52 -8.16
CA ALA A 272 -14.57 -10.11 -8.27
C ALA A 272 -15.43 -11.03 -9.16
N LYS A 273 -14.83 -11.99 -9.87
CA LYS A 273 -15.55 -12.88 -10.79
C LYS A 273 -16.62 -13.68 -10.05
N GLY A 274 -17.86 -13.52 -10.48
CA GLY A 274 -19.03 -14.17 -9.88
C GLY A 274 -19.70 -13.37 -8.76
N LEU A 275 -19.04 -12.34 -8.22
CA LEU A 275 -19.62 -11.42 -7.24
C LEU A 275 -20.39 -10.29 -7.92
N GLU A 276 -21.19 -9.56 -7.14
CA GLU A 276 -21.98 -8.41 -7.57
C GLU A 276 -22.31 -7.49 -6.40
N PHE A 277 -22.32 -6.18 -6.66
CA PHE A 277 -22.49 -5.13 -5.64
C PHE A 277 -23.43 -4.03 -6.14
N ASN A 278 -24.09 -3.31 -5.24
CA ASN A 278 -24.98 -2.22 -5.63
C ASN A 278 -24.19 -1.05 -6.23
N THR A 279 -23.08 -0.69 -5.59
CA THR A 279 -22.16 0.37 -6.05
C THR A 279 -20.75 -0.18 -6.20
N VAL A 280 -20.14 0.03 -7.36
CA VAL A 280 -18.75 -0.38 -7.64
C VAL A 280 -17.90 0.83 -8.01
N PHE A 281 -16.79 0.99 -7.29
CA PHE A 281 -15.71 1.93 -7.62
C PHE A 281 -14.61 1.21 -8.40
N LEU A 282 -14.18 1.84 -9.47
CA LEU A 282 -13.22 1.33 -10.45
C LEU A 282 -12.06 2.33 -10.57
N PRO A 283 -11.17 2.38 -9.56
CA PRO A 283 -10.06 3.32 -9.52
C PRO A 283 -8.91 2.94 -10.45
N ALA A 284 -8.02 3.89 -10.69
CA ALA A 284 -6.80 3.73 -11.47
C ALA A 284 -7.05 3.24 -12.92
N TRP A 285 -8.11 3.75 -13.56
CA TRP A 285 -8.34 3.58 -14.99
C TRP A 285 -7.43 4.53 -15.78
N GLU A 286 -6.16 4.17 -15.82
CA GLU A 286 -5.05 4.92 -16.40
C GLU A 286 -4.29 4.01 -17.36
N ASP A 287 -3.93 4.51 -18.55
CA ASP A 287 -3.03 3.75 -19.45
C ASP A 287 -1.68 3.51 -18.75
N GLY A 288 -1.20 2.27 -18.78
CA GLY A 288 -0.05 1.79 -18.02
C GLY A 288 -0.41 1.02 -16.75
N ILE A 289 -1.56 1.32 -16.14
CA ILE A 289 -2.08 0.61 -14.97
C ILE A 289 -3.23 -0.31 -15.38
N PHE A 290 -4.25 0.26 -16.02
CA PHE A 290 -5.38 -0.48 -16.55
C PHE A 290 -5.89 0.15 -17.86
N PRO A 291 -5.52 -0.38 -19.03
CA PRO A 291 -4.80 -1.66 -19.23
C PRO A 291 -3.35 -1.64 -18.75
N ASN A 292 -2.90 -2.78 -18.23
CA ASN A 292 -1.52 -2.95 -17.75
C ASN A 292 -0.53 -3.13 -18.93
N ASP A 293 0.55 -2.35 -18.96
CA ASP A 293 1.52 -2.37 -20.08
C ASP A 293 2.15 -3.75 -20.31
N MET A 294 2.54 -4.46 -19.24
CA MET A 294 3.12 -5.81 -19.38
C MET A 294 2.15 -6.80 -20.02
N ALA A 295 0.85 -6.66 -19.74
CA ALA A 295 -0.18 -7.48 -20.37
C ALA A 295 -0.37 -7.11 -21.85
N ILE A 296 -0.29 -5.81 -22.19
CA ILE A 296 -0.41 -5.33 -23.57
C ILE A 296 0.74 -5.86 -24.44
N ASP A 297 1.98 -5.78 -23.95
CA ASP A 297 3.17 -6.20 -24.70
C ASP A 297 3.12 -7.69 -25.09
N GLY A 298 2.43 -8.51 -24.30
CA GLY A 298 2.15 -9.92 -24.60
C GLY A 298 0.98 -10.16 -25.57
N GLY A 299 0.41 -9.11 -26.19
CA GLY A 299 -0.82 -9.19 -27.00
C GLY A 299 -2.10 -9.32 -26.17
N GLY A 300 -2.04 -9.07 -24.86
CA GLY A 300 -3.13 -9.30 -23.91
C GLY A 300 -4.17 -8.18 -23.82
N LEU A 301 -4.18 -7.20 -24.73
CA LEU A 301 -5.14 -6.09 -24.70
C LEU A 301 -6.60 -6.56 -24.73
N GLU A 302 -6.90 -7.59 -25.54
CA GLU A 302 -8.25 -8.18 -25.56
C GLU A 302 -8.65 -8.80 -24.22
N GLU A 303 -7.70 -9.37 -23.48
CA GLU A 303 -7.95 -9.96 -22.16
C GLU A 303 -8.15 -8.87 -21.10
N GLU A 304 -7.32 -7.82 -21.11
CA GLU A 304 -7.52 -6.65 -20.25
C GLU A 304 -8.89 -6.00 -20.51
N ARG A 305 -9.35 -5.98 -21.77
CA ARG A 305 -10.69 -5.50 -22.12
C ARG A 305 -11.80 -6.41 -21.59
N ARG A 306 -11.59 -7.74 -21.58
CA ARG A 306 -12.52 -8.69 -20.93
C ARG A 306 -12.55 -8.47 -19.42
N LEU A 307 -11.42 -8.17 -18.79
CA LEU A 307 -11.37 -7.80 -17.38
C LEU A 307 -12.15 -6.50 -17.12
N ALA A 308 -12.00 -5.49 -17.96
CA ALA A 308 -12.74 -4.22 -17.84
C ALA A 308 -14.25 -4.43 -17.98
N TYR A 309 -14.67 -5.27 -18.93
CA TYR A 309 -16.06 -5.71 -19.06
C TYR A 309 -16.57 -6.38 -17.77
N VAL A 310 -15.78 -7.31 -17.20
CA VAL A 310 -16.15 -7.99 -15.95
C VAL A 310 -16.28 -6.99 -14.82
N ALA A 311 -15.34 -6.04 -14.69
CA ALA A 311 -15.32 -5.02 -13.64
C ALA A 311 -16.57 -4.13 -13.67
N ILE A 312 -16.91 -3.56 -14.83
CA ILE A 312 -18.11 -2.72 -14.99
C ILE A 312 -19.38 -3.52 -14.67
N THR A 313 -19.48 -4.76 -15.16
CA THR A 313 -20.65 -5.63 -14.95
C THR A 313 -20.73 -6.27 -13.56
N ARG A 314 -19.84 -5.91 -12.62
CA ARG A 314 -20.02 -6.23 -11.20
C ARG A 314 -21.04 -5.29 -10.54
N ALA A 315 -21.25 -4.11 -11.09
CA ALA A 315 -22.20 -3.13 -10.58
C ALA A 315 -23.65 -3.50 -10.95
N ARG A 316 -24.52 -3.49 -9.95
CA ARG A 316 -25.97 -3.62 -10.13
C ARG A 316 -26.63 -2.28 -10.44
N ARG A 317 -26.34 -1.23 -9.65
CA ARG A 317 -27.04 0.07 -9.71
C ARG A 317 -26.14 1.23 -10.13
N ARG A 318 -24.91 1.30 -9.60
CA ARG A 318 -24.00 2.42 -9.84
C ARG A 318 -22.57 1.93 -10.08
N ALA A 319 -21.94 2.44 -11.13
CA ALA A 319 -20.53 2.23 -11.44
C ALA A 319 -19.83 3.58 -11.53
N ILE A 320 -18.71 3.72 -10.83
CA ILE A 320 -17.87 4.93 -10.86
C ILE A 320 -16.48 4.52 -11.29
N ILE A 321 -16.04 5.01 -12.45
CA ILE A 321 -14.68 4.88 -12.96
C ILE A 321 -13.91 6.13 -12.57
N SER A 322 -12.70 5.96 -12.06
CA SER A 322 -11.84 7.10 -11.73
C SER A 322 -10.41 6.92 -12.23
N ASN A 323 -9.78 8.04 -12.53
CA ASN A 323 -8.37 8.13 -12.91
C ASN A 323 -7.72 9.32 -12.20
N ALA A 324 -6.45 9.18 -11.84
CA ALA A 324 -5.63 10.26 -11.31
C ALA A 324 -4.74 10.87 -12.40
N MET A 325 -4.63 12.20 -12.45
CA MET A 325 -3.69 12.90 -13.35
C MET A 325 -2.24 12.67 -12.94
N SER A 326 -2.00 12.40 -11.65
CA SER A 326 -0.68 12.03 -11.13
C SER A 326 -0.80 10.96 -10.06
N ARG A 327 0.05 9.94 -10.13
CA ARG A 327 0.07 8.84 -9.16
C ARG A 327 1.49 8.58 -8.69
N MET A 328 1.65 8.24 -7.41
CA MET A 328 2.92 7.76 -6.90
C MET A 328 3.05 6.27 -7.11
N VAL A 329 3.92 5.86 -8.02
CA VAL A 329 4.21 4.46 -8.31
C VAL A 329 5.68 4.22 -8.03
N PHE A 330 5.96 3.38 -7.03
CA PHE A 330 7.32 3.04 -6.59
C PHE A 330 8.22 4.26 -6.32
N GLY A 331 7.68 5.29 -5.67
CA GLY A 331 8.41 6.53 -5.32
C GLY A 331 8.61 7.51 -6.47
N SER A 332 8.12 7.18 -7.66
CA SER A 332 8.14 8.07 -8.81
C SER A 332 6.74 8.60 -9.09
N ARG A 333 6.65 9.92 -9.35
CA ARG A 333 5.39 10.52 -9.81
C ARG A 333 5.21 10.20 -11.28
N GLN A 334 4.20 9.39 -11.58
CA GLN A 334 3.79 9.10 -12.94
C GLN A 334 2.60 9.98 -13.32
N TYR A 335 2.59 10.44 -14.58
CA TYR A 335 1.49 11.20 -15.17
C TYR A 335 0.91 10.36 -16.29
N ASN A 336 -0.09 9.56 -15.94
CA ASN A 336 -0.71 8.64 -16.87
C ASN A 336 -1.90 9.31 -17.56
N SER A 337 -2.06 9.03 -18.85
CA SER A 337 -3.29 9.39 -19.55
C SER A 337 -4.46 8.56 -19.01
N PRO A 338 -5.70 9.08 -19.05
CA PRO A 338 -6.88 8.26 -18.79
C PRO A 338 -6.87 6.99 -19.65
N SER A 339 -7.36 5.88 -19.11
CA SER A 339 -7.40 4.60 -19.80
C SER A 339 -8.10 4.71 -21.15
N ARG A 340 -7.51 4.11 -22.18
CA ARG A 340 -8.16 3.96 -23.49
C ARG A 340 -9.53 3.28 -23.41
N PHE A 341 -9.77 2.42 -22.42
CA PHE A 341 -11.08 1.79 -22.21
C PHE A 341 -12.19 2.80 -21.94
N ILE A 342 -11.87 3.98 -21.39
CA ILE A 342 -12.85 5.06 -21.22
C ILE A 342 -13.29 5.58 -22.59
N THR A 343 -12.35 5.76 -23.52
CA THR A 343 -12.64 6.27 -24.88
C THR A 343 -13.28 5.24 -25.81
N GLU A 344 -13.08 3.95 -25.54
CA GLU A 344 -13.72 2.85 -26.27
C GLU A 344 -15.20 2.62 -25.85
N MET A 345 -15.65 3.24 -24.75
CA MET A 345 -17.05 3.17 -24.33
C MET A 345 -17.88 4.26 -25.02
N ASP A 346 -19.13 3.94 -25.32
CA ASP A 346 -20.08 4.90 -25.89
C ASP A 346 -20.44 5.98 -24.86
N ASN A 347 -20.14 7.23 -25.20
CA ASN A 347 -20.39 8.43 -24.39
C ASN A 347 -21.85 8.59 -23.99
N HIS A 348 -22.81 8.00 -24.72
CA HIS A 348 -24.22 8.03 -24.33
C HIS A 348 -24.49 7.41 -22.95
N PHE A 349 -23.67 6.46 -22.52
CA PHE A 349 -23.81 5.78 -21.23
C PHE A 349 -22.93 6.37 -20.11
N LEU A 350 -22.12 7.39 -20.42
CA LEU A 350 -21.12 7.95 -19.52
C LEU A 350 -21.50 9.37 -19.07
N ASP A 351 -21.22 9.69 -17.81
CA ASP A 351 -21.24 11.05 -17.29
C ASP A 351 -19.86 11.43 -16.75
N PHE A 352 -19.21 12.42 -17.38
CA PHE A 352 -17.86 12.83 -17.03
C PHE A 352 -17.91 13.96 -15.99
N GLN A 353 -17.31 13.73 -14.82
CA GLN A 353 -17.26 14.69 -13.72
C GLN A 353 -15.80 14.90 -13.26
N GLY A 354 -15.50 16.07 -12.69
CA GLY A 354 -14.16 16.41 -12.19
C GLY A 354 -13.34 17.34 -13.10
N GLY A 355 -12.08 17.55 -12.73
CA GLY A 355 -11.20 18.60 -13.27
C GLY A 355 -10.42 18.25 -14.55
N GLY A 356 -10.94 17.35 -15.39
CA GLY A 356 -10.37 17.03 -16.70
C GLY A 356 -10.80 18.02 -17.80
N PRO A 357 -10.08 18.13 -18.94
CA PRO A 357 -10.17 19.26 -19.86
C PRO A 357 -11.48 19.26 -20.66
N ARG A 358 -12.54 19.83 -20.11
CA ARG A 358 -13.70 20.32 -20.87
C ARG A 358 -14.11 21.69 -20.36
N ASN A 359 -13.47 22.73 -20.91
CA ASN A 359 -14.08 24.01 -21.33
C ASN A 359 -12.98 25.04 -21.66
N ILE A 360 -12.30 24.90 -22.81
CA ILE A 360 -11.83 26.09 -23.54
C ILE A 360 -13.05 26.63 -24.29
N ARG A 361 -13.94 27.28 -23.54
CA ARG A 361 -14.82 28.29 -24.14
C ARG A 361 -14.04 29.58 -24.09
N THR A 362 -13.67 30.07 -25.27
CA THR A 362 -13.20 31.43 -25.50
C THR A 362 -14.23 32.41 -24.94
N SER A 363 -13.99 32.91 -23.72
CA SER A 363 -14.62 34.15 -23.27
C SER A 363 -13.53 35.15 -22.95
N THR A 364 -13.25 35.98 -23.94
CA THR A 364 -12.62 37.29 -23.81
C THR A 364 -13.41 38.15 -22.82
N ALA A 365 -12.90 38.30 -21.60
CA ALA A 365 -13.16 39.47 -20.76
C ALA A 365 -12.07 39.57 -19.68
N PRO A 366 -11.36 40.72 -19.56
CA PRO A 366 -10.29 40.88 -18.57
C PRO A 366 -10.87 41.34 -17.24
N ARG A 367 -10.42 40.78 -16.11
CA ARG A 367 -10.56 41.38 -14.76
C ARG A 367 -9.76 40.62 -13.68
N PRO A 368 -9.44 41.27 -12.55
CA PRO A 368 -8.11 41.80 -12.27
C PRO A 368 -7.33 40.95 -11.26
N SER A 369 -6.01 41.12 -11.28
CA SER A 369 -5.07 40.57 -10.33
C SER A 369 -5.31 41.11 -8.92
N TYR A 370 -5.79 40.26 -8.02
CA TYR A 370 -5.69 40.47 -6.58
C TYR A 370 -4.52 39.66 -6.02
N THR A 371 -3.45 40.37 -5.69
CA THR A 371 -2.36 39.88 -4.84
C THR A 371 -2.84 39.83 -3.40
N ALA A 372 -3.31 38.66 -2.96
CA ALA A 372 -3.58 38.40 -1.54
C ALA A 372 -2.42 37.59 -0.93
N ARG A 373 -1.47 38.32 -0.34
CA ARG A 373 -0.44 37.79 0.55
C ARG A 373 -1.16 37.29 1.81
N ARG A 374 -1.04 36.01 2.16
CA ARG A 374 -1.42 35.50 3.49
C ARG A 374 -0.22 34.91 4.22
N PRO A 375 -0.15 35.09 5.56
CA PRO A 375 1.04 34.84 6.35
C PRO A 375 1.14 33.37 6.77
N THR A 376 2.37 32.90 6.88
CA THR A 376 2.75 31.64 7.55
C THR A 376 2.43 31.73 9.05
N PRO A 377 1.87 30.67 9.67
CA PRO A 377 1.90 30.54 11.12
C PRO A 377 3.29 30.06 11.56
N GLN A 378 4.00 30.88 12.33
CA GLN A 378 5.07 30.41 13.21
C GLN A 378 4.42 29.71 14.40
N SER A 379 4.62 28.40 14.51
CA SER A 379 4.40 27.65 15.75
C SER A 379 5.77 27.41 16.39
N THR A 380 6.07 28.18 17.44
CA THR A 380 7.20 27.93 18.34
C THR A 380 6.69 27.15 19.55
N ALA A 381 6.44 25.86 19.38
CA ALA A 381 6.48 24.91 20.48
C ALA A 381 7.93 24.43 20.65
N PRO A 382 8.47 24.28 21.88
CA PRO A 382 9.79 23.71 22.07
C PRO A 382 9.80 22.29 21.49
N LYS A 383 10.69 22.05 20.52
CA LYS A 383 10.88 20.72 19.93
C LYS A 383 11.30 19.77 21.04
N SER A 384 10.42 18.83 21.39
CA SER A 384 10.75 17.69 22.24
C SER A 384 12.03 17.05 21.74
N VAL A 385 12.99 16.81 22.63
CA VAL A 385 14.25 16.14 22.26
C VAL A 385 14.18 14.63 22.39
N VAL A 386 13.00 14.08 22.72
CA VAL A 386 12.74 12.63 22.72
C VAL A 386 12.99 12.07 21.31
N GLY A 387 13.71 10.96 21.24
CA GLY A 387 14.15 10.32 20.00
C GLY A 387 15.51 10.77 19.48
N ARG A 388 16.08 11.87 19.99
CA ARG A 388 17.42 12.34 19.57
C ARG A 388 18.53 11.46 20.13
N LEU A 389 19.57 11.25 19.33
CA LEU A 389 20.81 10.66 19.79
C LEU A 389 21.62 11.68 20.60
N VAL A 390 22.18 11.18 21.69
CA VAL A 390 23.06 11.92 22.58
C VAL A 390 24.32 11.11 22.86
N SER A 391 25.42 11.80 23.11
CA SER A 391 26.68 11.22 23.57
C SER A 391 26.98 11.69 24.99
N HIS A 392 27.44 10.78 25.84
CA HIS A 392 27.93 11.06 27.19
C HIS A 392 29.36 10.55 27.34
N ALA A 393 30.24 11.33 27.99
CA ALA A 393 31.66 11.02 28.12
C ALA A 393 31.94 9.59 28.66
N ASP A 394 31.25 9.18 29.74
CA ASP A 394 31.47 7.86 30.36
C ASP A 394 30.55 6.73 29.87
N MET A 395 29.32 7.08 29.45
CA MET A 395 28.26 6.10 29.15
C MET A 395 28.13 5.84 27.64
N GLY A 396 28.86 6.60 26.82
CA GLY A 396 28.82 6.51 25.37
C GLY A 396 27.51 7.04 24.80
N ARG A 397 27.12 6.49 23.64
CA ARG A 397 25.95 6.96 22.90
C ARG A 397 24.65 6.36 23.47
N GLY A 398 23.60 7.17 23.48
CA GLY A 398 22.25 6.77 23.87
C GLY A 398 21.16 7.56 23.16
N VAL A 399 19.92 7.14 23.35
CA VAL A 399 18.73 7.80 22.78
C VAL A 399 17.88 8.36 23.90
N VAL A 400 17.43 9.60 23.77
CA VAL A 400 16.51 10.21 24.72
C VAL A 400 15.14 9.54 24.59
N ILE A 401 14.66 8.94 25.67
CA ILE A 401 13.34 8.28 25.73
C ILE A 401 12.28 9.13 26.44
N GLU A 402 12.70 10.12 27.24
CA GLU A 402 11.82 11.03 27.96
C GLU A 402 12.52 12.38 28.18
N ASP A 403 11.80 13.48 27.96
CA ASP A 403 12.28 14.85 28.12
C ASP A 403 11.56 15.53 29.30
N ALA A 404 12.22 15.58 30.45
CA ALA A 404 11.76 16.34 31.62
C ALA A 404 12.48 17.70 31.73
N GLY A 405 12.89 18.28 30.60
CA GLY A 405 13.57 19.57 30.50
C GLY A 405 15.05 19.49 30.84
N ASN A 406 15.40 19.65 32.12
CA ASN A 406 16.80 19.67 32.59
C ASN A 406 17.37 18.27 32.81
N ILE A 407 16.51 17.26 32.97
CA ILE A 407 16.91 15.86 33.13
C ILE A 407 16.27 15.09 31.98
N LEU A 408 17.11 14.39 31.22
CA LEU A 408 16.69 13.51 30.14
C LEU A 408 16.82 12.07 30.62
N THR A 409 15.80 11.27 30.34
CA THR A 409 15.93 9.81 30.47
C THR A 409 16.53 9.30 29.16
N VAL A 410 17.69 8.67 29.23
CA VAL A 410 18.48 8.22 28.06
C VAL A 410 18.73 6.73 28.14
N ALA A 411 18.47 6.01 27.06
CA ALA A 411 18.83 4.61 26.89
C ALA A 411 20.23 4.49 26.24
N PHE A 412 21.24 4.14 27.03
CA PHE A 412 22.63 3.98 26.57
C PHE A 412 22.92 2.56 26.08
N ARG A 413 23.67 2.46 24.99
CA ARG A 413 24.02 1.18 24.33
C ARG A 413 24.75 0.18 25.24
N THR A 414 25.57 0.67 26.17
CA THR A 414 26.40 -0.17 27.05
C THR A 414 25.96 -0.15 28.52
N ARG A 415 25.05 0.76 28.91
CA ARG A 415 24.72 1.03 30.33
C ARG A 415 23.21 1.03 30.65
N GLY A 416 22.35 0.77 29.65
CA GLY A 416 20.90 0.74 29.83
C GLY A 416 20.29 2.13 30.07
N ILE A 417 19.11 2.17 30.69
CA ILE A 417 18.35 3.42 30.89
C ILE A 417 18.88 4.19 32.10
N LYS A 418 19.22 5.46 31.91
CA LYS A 418 19.71 6.37 32.96
C LYS A 418 19.09 7.76 32.82
N LYS A 419 18.84 8.41 33.96
CA LYS A 419 18.46 9.83 34.01
C LYS A 419 19.73 10.66 34.10
N VAL A 420 19.91 11.58 33.16
CA VAL A 420 21.12 12.38 33.01
C VAL A 420 20.73 13.83 32.80
N ALA A 421 21.45 14.74 33.45
CA ALA A 421 21.22 16.17 33.24
C ALA A 421 21.63 16.56 31.81
N ARG A 422 20.81 17.38 31.16
CA ARG A 422 20.94 17.77 29.75
C ARG A 422 22.31 18.35 29.40
N ASP A 423 22.94 19.05 30.35
CA ASP A 423 24.24 19.70 30.16
C ASP A 423 25.42 18.71 30.03
N TYR A 424 25.22 17.44 30.42
CA TYR A 424 26.21 16.37 30.27
C TYR A 424 26.01 15.52 29.01
N LEU A 425 25.08 15.94 28.14
CA LEU A 425 24.71 15.24 26.93
C LEU A 425 25.00 16.12 25.72
N GLU A 426 25.87 15.65 24.84
CA GLU A 426 26.07 16.28 23.54
C GLU A 426 25.07 15.70 22.55
N PHE A 427 24.19 16.54 22.01
CA PHE A 427 23.28 16.13 20.94
C PHE A 427 24.09 15.84 19.68
N VAL A 428 23.91 14.65 19.15
CA VAL A 428 24.52 14.23 17.89
C VAL A 428 23.49 14.54 16.81
N ASP A 429 23.83 15.46 15.89
CA ASP A 429 22.98 15.86 14.76
C ASP A 429 22.86 14.76 13.70
#